data_AF-A0A554J087-F1
#
_entry.id   AF-A0A554J087-F1
#
_cell.length_a   1.000
_cell.length_b   1.000
_cell.length_c   1.000
_cell.angle_alpha   90.00
_cell.angle_beta   90.00
_cell.angle_gamma   90.00
#
_symmetry.space_group_name_H-M   'P 1'
#
loop_
_entity.id
_entity.type
_entity.pdbx_description
1 polymer ?
#
loop_
_entity_poly.entity_id
_entity_poly.type
_entity_poly.pdbx_seq_one_letter_code
_entity_poly.pdbx_strand_id
1 'polypeptide(L)'
;MRIAIASVGFLSAILGVPWLTALCIVALALRYRSWEAILLGLCVDFLWLPLGLSMYTLPYFTVGALFVVWVFEPLRMQFLR
;
A
#
# COMPACT_ATOMS: atom_id res chain seq x y z
N MET A 1 -5.18 9.02 13.61
CA MET A 1 -3.96 9.04 12.75
C MET A 1 -4.00 8.02 11.63
N ARG A 2 -4.31 6.74 11.89
CA ARG A 2 -4.37 5.67 10.86
C ARG A 2 -5.23 6.01 9.63
N ILE A 3 -6.46 6.49 9.86
CA ILE A 3 -7.42 6.87 8.80
C ILE A 3 -6.93 8.04 7.95
N ALA A 4 -6.21 9.01 8.55
CA ALA A 4 -5.70 10.17 7.82
C ALA A 4 -4.58 9.78 6.83
N ILE A 5 -3.76 8.80 7.20
CA ILE A 5 -2.69 8.31 6.31
C ILE A 5 -3.31 7.46 5.19
N ALA A 6 -4.36 6.69 5.49
CA ALA A 6 -5.10 5.92 4.50
C ALA A 6 -5.81 6.84 3.48
N SER A 7 -6.44 7.92 3.94
CA SER A 7 -7.10 8.88 3.04
C SER A 7 -6.10 9.66 2.17
N VAL A 8 -4.93 10.03 2.70
CA VAL A 8 -3.84 10.64 1.90
C VAL A 8 -3.29 9.65 0.86
N GLY A 9 -3.14 8.37 1.23
CA GLY A 9 -2.82 7.30 0.29
C GLY A 9 -3.84 7.19 -0.85
N PHE A 10 -5.13 7.28 -0.51
CA PHE A 10 -6.20 7.21 -1.51
C PHE A 10 -6.23 8.44 -2.43
N LEU A 11 -6.08 9.64 -1.86
CA LEU A 11 -5.97 10.90 -2.63
C LEU A 11 -4.77 10.89 -3.57
N SER A 12 -3.62 10.37 -3.13
CA SER A 12 -2.42 10.28 -3.97
C SER A 12 -2.56 9.29 -5.12
N ALA A 13 -3.30 8.20 -4.92
CA ALA A 13 -3.66 7.27 -5.99
C ALA A 13 -4.47 7.94 -7.10
N ILE A 14 -5.45 8.77 -6.70
CA ILE A 14 -6.33 9.50 -7.61
C ILE A 14 -5.59 10.62 -8.36
N LEU A 15 -4.70 11.34 -7.65
CA LEU A 15 -3.86 12.39 -8.25
C LEU A 15 -2.80 11.83 -9.20
N GLY A 16 -2.63 10.51 -9.23
CA GLY A 16 -1.73 9.85 -10.13
C GLY A 16 -0.26 9.97 -9.76
N VAL A 17 0.04 10.05 -8.46
CA VAL A 17 1.41 10.11 -7.94
C VAL A 17 1.74 8.79 -7.23
N PRO A 18 2.09 7.73 -8.00
CA PRO A 18 2.27 6.37 -7.45
C PRO A 18 3.33 6.29 -6.35
N TRP A 19 4.37 7.12 -6.45
CA TRP A 19 5.44 7.23 -5.45
C TRP A 19 4.92 7.64 -4.08
N LEU A 20 3.98 8.59 -4.04
CA LEU A 20 3.42 9.09 -2.80
C LEU A 20 2.52 8.04 -2.15
N THR A 21 1.81 7.27 -2.98
CA THR A 21 0.98 6.15 -2.51
C THR A 21 1.83 5.01 -1.94
N ALA A 22 2.93 4.66 -2.60
CA ALA A 22 3.90 3.70 -2.07
C ALA A 22 4.51 4.16 -0.74
N LEU A 23 4.84 5.44 -0.62
CA LEU A 23 5.37 6.03 0.62
C LEU A 23 4.33 5.97 1.76
N CYS A 24 3.06 6.25 1.46
CA CYS A 24 1.96 6.05 2.40
C CYS A 24 1.80 4.59 2.83
N ILE A 25 1.88 3.63 1.91
CA ILE A 25 1.82 2.19 2.19
C ILE A 25 2.94 1.79 3.16
N VAL A 26 4.18 2.24 2.91
CA VAL A 26 5.34 1.96 3.78
C VAL A 26 5.17 2.61 5.16
N ALA A 27 4.74 3.87 5.23
CA ALA A 27 4.51 4.56 6.49
C ALA A 27 3.40 3.90 7.33
N LEU A 28 2.34 3.42 6.66
CA LEU A 28 1.22 2.72 7.29
C LEU A 28 1.66 1.34 7.80
N ALA A 29 2.45 0.61 7.01
CA ALA A 29 3.00 -0.69 7.39
C ALA A 29 4.03 -0.59 8.53
N LEU A 30 4.84 0.47 8.61
CA LEU A 30 5.77 0.66 9.72
C LEU A 30 5.04 0.88 11.05
N ARG A 31 3.97 1.67 11.05
CA ARG A 31 3.33 2.13 12.28
C ARG A 31 2.16 1.26 12.75
N TYR A 32 1.46 0.59 11.84
CA TYR A 32 0.24 -0.16 12.14
C TYR A 32 0.24 -1.51 11.42
N ARG A 33 -0.17 -2.60 12.11
CA ARG A 33 -0.45 -3.92 11.50
C ARG A 33 -1.72 -3.86 10.67
N SER A 34 -1.67 -3.12 9.57
CA SER A 34 -2.86 -2.75 8.82
C SER A 34 -2.90 -3.47 7.48
N TRP A 35 -3.88 -4.37 7.37
CA TRP A 35 -4.40 -4.88 6.09
C TRP A 35 -4.82 -3.74 5.13
N GLU A 36 -5.05 -2.53 5.65
CA GLU A 36 -5.33 -1.32 4.87
C GLU A 36 -4.20 -0.97 3.88
N ALA A 37 -2.95 -1.33 4.18
CA ALA A 37 -1.83 -1.13 3.25
C ALA A 37 -1.96 -2.03 2.01
N ILE A 38 -2.42 -3.27 2.20
CA ILE A 38 -2.71 -4.23 1.13
C ILE A 38 -3.95 -3.76 0.35
N LEU A 39 -4.99 -3.30 1.06
CA LEU A 39 -6.20 -2.76 0.45
C LEU A 39 -5.90 -1.51 -0.41
N LEU A 40 -5.02 -0.63 0.05
CA LEU A 40 -4.54 0.52 -0.72
C LEU A 40 -3.75 0.10 -1.95
N GLY A 41 -2.83 -0.87 -1.78
CA GLY A 41 -2.10 -1.46 -2.90
C GLY A 41 -3.05 -2.01 -3.95
N LEU A 42 -4.07 -2.75 -3.53
CA LEU A 42 -5.11 -3.32 -4.41
C LEU A 42 -5.96 -2.24 -5.09
N CYS A 43 -6.36 -1.20 -4.37
CA CYS A 43 -7.13 -0.09 -4.95
C CYS A 43 -6.33 0.66 -6.00
N VAL A 44 -5.06 0.95 -5.73
CA VAL A 44 -4.16 1.61 -6.71
C VAL A 44 -4.00 0.74 -7.93
N ASP A 45 -3.72 -0.54 -7.70
CA ASP A 45 -3.58 -1.51 -8.77
C ASP A 45 -4.84 -1.56 -9.63
N PHE A 46 -6.02 -1.60 -9.03
CA PHE A 46 -7.29 -1.59 -9.76
C PHE A 46 -7.59 -0.26 -10.49
N LEU A 47 -7.13 0.86 -9.94
CA LEU A 47 -7.35 2.19 -10.51
C LEU A 47 -6.38 2.48 -11.68
N TRP A 48 -5.15 1.98 -11.58
CA TRP A 48 -4.05 2.27 -12.51
C TRP A 48 -3.76 1.13 -13.48
N LEU A 49 -4.21 -0.10 -13.22
CA LEU A 49 -4.18 -1.11 -14.26
C LEU A 49 -5.19 -0.72 -15.35
N PRO A 50 -4.77 -0.69 -16.62
CA PRO A 50 -5.72 -0.55 -17.70
C PRO A 50 -6.73 -1.69 -17.60
N LEU A 51 -8.02 -1.38 -17.74
CA LEU A 51 -9.16 -2.31 -17.75
C LEU A 51 -9.07 -3.44 -18.81
N GLY A 52 -7.95 -3.55 -19.54
CA GLY A 52 -7.61 -4.65 -20.43
C GLY A 52 -6.67 -5.63 -19.72
N LEU A 53 -7.22 -6.78 -19.35
CA LEU A 53 -6.54 -7.96 -18.83
C LEU A 53 -5.39 -8.41 -19.75
N SER A 54 -4.22 -7.77 -19.65
CA SER A 54 -2.98 -8.43 -20.04
C SER A 54 -2.60 -9.32 -18.85
N MET A 55 -2.67 -10.63 -19.02
CA MET A 55 -2.33 -11.62 -17.98
C MET A 55 -0.87 -11.52 -17.48
N TYR A 56 -0.09 -10.58 -18.04
CA TYR A 56 1.29 -10.28 -17.68
C TYR A 56 1.44 -9.03 -16.79
N THR A 57 0.37 -8.27 -16.54
CA THR A 57 0.44 -7.11 -15.65
C THR A 57 0.26 -7.58 -14.22
N LEU A 58 1.37 -7.96 -13.58
CA LEU A 58 1.36 -8.32 -12.16
C LEU A 58 0.97 -7.11 -11.31
N PRO A 59 0.20 -7.32 -10.21
CA PRO A 59 -0.26 -6.23 -9.36
C PRO A 59 0.88 -5.70 -8.48
N TYR A 60 1.79 -4.92 -9.07
CA TYR A 60 3.06 -4.51 -8.45
C TYR A 60 2.86 -3.78 -7.11
N PHE A 61 1.83 -2.94 -7.00
CA PHE A 61 1.56 -2.20 -5.76
C PHE A 61 1.00 -3.11 -4.67
N THR A 62 0.19 -4.09 -5.03
CA THR A 62 -0.32 -5.10 -4.07
C THR A 62 0.79 -6.02 -3.59
N VAL A 63 1.64 -6.51 -4.50
CA VAL A 63 2.80 -7.36 -4.17
C VAL A 63 3.80 -6.59 -3.30
N GLY A 64 4.09 -5.34 -3.67
CA GLY A 64 4.94 -4.45 -2.87
C GLY A 64 4.37 -4.20 -1.47
N ALA A 65 3.06 -3.93 -1.37
CA ALA A 65 2.40 -3.77 -0.08
C ALA A 65 2.46 -5.04 0.77
N LEU A 66 2.27 -6.22 0.17
CA LEU A 66 2.41 -7.52 0.84
C LEU A 66 3.82 -7.73 1.38
N PHE A 67 4.83 -7.48 0.54
CA PHE A 67 6.24 -7.60 0.91
C PHE A 67 6.60 -6.67 2.07
N VAL A 68 6.21 -5.40 1.98
CA VAL A 68 6.42 -4.40 3.02
C VAL A 68 5.71 -4.79 4.31
N VAL A 69 4.45 -5.22 4.25
CA VAL A 69 3.69 -5.63 5.44
C VAL A 69 4.35 -6.82 6.15
N TRP A 70 4.85 -7.80 5.41
CA TRP A 70 5.54 -8.96 6.00
C TRP A 70 6.94 -8.62 6.52
N VAL A 71 7.75 -7.88 5.76
CA VAL A 71 9.13 -7.52 6.15
C VAL A 71 9.14 -6.61 7.38
N PHE A 72 8.18 -5.69 7.50
CA PHE A 72 8.06 -4.80 8.67
C PHE A 72 7.23 -5.41 9.81
N GLU A 73 6.72 -6.63 9.68
CA GLU A 73 6.08 -7.36 10.79
C GLU A 73 7.04 -7.63 11.96
N PRO A 74 8.24 -8.22 11.78
CA PRO A 74 9.19 -8.41 12.88
C PRO A 74 9.68 -7.10 13.50
N LEU A 75 9.87 -6.03 12.69
CA LEU A 75 10.26 -4.71 13.21
C LEU A 75 9.17 -4.10 14.11
N ARG A 76 7.88 -4.25 13.76
CA ARG A 76 6.78 -3.80 14.62
C ARG A 76 6.76 -4.55 15.94
N MET A 77 7.01 -5.85 15.94
CA MET A 77 7.05 -6.65 17.17
C MET A 77 8.17 -6.22 18.12
N GLN A 78 9.29 -5.69 17.58
CA GLN A 78 10.37 -5.15 18.40
C GLN A 78 10.10 -3.73 18.91
N PHE A 79 9.44 -2.89 18.13
CA PHE A 79 9.16 -1.49 18.49
C PHE A 79 7.92 -1.26 19.36
N LEU A 80 6.98 -2.22 19.40
CA LEU A 80 5.76 -2.16 20.22
C LEU A 80 5.87 -2.92 21.55
N ARG A 81 7.09 -3.26 21.97
CA ARG A 81 7.38 -3.80 23.30
C ARG A 81 7.75 -2.67 24.25
#